data_AF-A0A7K5DY29-F1
#
_entry.id   AF-A0A7K5DY29-F1
#
_cell.length_a   1.000
_cell.length_b   1.000
_cell.length_c   1.000
_cell.angle_alpha   90.00
_cell.angle_beta   90.00
_cell.angle_gamma   90.00
#
_symmetry.space_group_name_H-M   'P 1'
#
loop_
_entity.id
_entity.type
_entity.pdbx_description
1 polymer ?
#
loop_
_entity_poly.entity_id
_entity_poly.type
_entity_poly.pdbx_seq_one_letter_code
_entity_poly.pdbx_strand_id
1 'polypeptide(L)'
;ALWEAEKCAEDELDRDPHGLNSHLQLGFEDVIAEPELTHSFDKVWICSHALFELSKYVIYKVLTLVLAIPLALVVGIVFATLSCLHIWVVVPFVKTCLMVLPSVHTVWKSLTDVFVVPFFHSLGRCFAMVNIRLDQE
;
A
#
# COMPACT_ATOMS: atom_id res chain seq x y z
N ALA A 1 -1.47 10.73 -26.62
CA ALA A 1 -1.93 9.76 -25.61
C ALA A 1 -0.98 8.56 -25.48
N LEU A 2 -1.03 7.55 -26.37
CA LEU A 2 -0.13 6.37 -26.25
C LEU A 2 1.34 6.69 -26.56
N TRP A 3 1.62 7.53 -27.55
CA TRP A 3 2.96 8.06 -27.84
C TRP A 3 3.53 8.85 -26.66
N GLU A 4 2.70 9.64 -25.99
CA GLU A 4 3.14 10.49 -24.86
C GLU A 4 3.39 9.67 -23.59
N ALA A 5 2.67 8.56 -23.39
CA ALA A 5 2.95 7.61 -22.31
C ALA A 5 4.24 6.82 -22.58
N GLU A 6 4.53 6.48 -23.85
CA GLU A 6 5.78 5.83 -24.24
C GLU A 6 6.98 6.78 -24.07
N LYS A 7 6.84 8.04 -24.53
CA LYS A 7 7.85 9.10 -24.36
C LYS A 7 8.11 9.48 -22.89
N CYS A 8 7.07 9.45 -22.04
CA CYS A 8 7.22 9.71 -20.60
C CYS A 8 7.90 8.52 -19.87
N ALA A 9 7.70 7.29 -20.35
CA ALA A 9 8.41 6.12 -19.83
C ALA A 9 9.88 6.07 -20.30
N GLU A 10 10.19 6.69 -21.44
CA GLU A 10 11.57 6.82 -21.94
C GLU A 10 12.37 7.92 -21.23
N ASP A 11 11.74 8.99 -20.72
CA ASP A 11 12.41 10.07 -19.99
C ASP A 11 12.74 9.69 -18.52
N GLU A 12 12.13 8.62 -18.00
CA GLU A 12 12.46 7.97 -16.71
C GLU A 12 13.61 6.95 -16.81
N LEU A 13 14.31 6.86 -17.94
CA LEU A 13 15.35 5.85 -18.19
C LEU A 13 16.74 6.17 -17.66
N ASP A 14 16.95 7.21 -16.85
CA ASP A 14 18.14 7.23 -16.02
C ASP A 14 17.92 6.34 -14.80
N ARG A 15 18.24 5.05 -14.98
CA ARG A 15 18.06 4.00 -13.95
C ARG A 15 19.01 4.18 -12.77
N ASP A 16 19.96 5.11 -12.87
CA ASP A 16 20.91 5.46 -11.82
C ASP A 16 21.15 6.99 -11.76
N PRO A 17 20.14 7.78 -11.35
CA PRO A 17 20.21 9.25 -11.36
C PRO A 17 21.27 9.82 -10.41
N HIS A 18 21.82 8.98 -9.53
CA HIS A 18 22.87 9.33 -8.57
C HIS A 18 24.24 8.75 -8.95
N GLY A 19 24.36 8.03 -10.07
CA GLY A 19 25.62 7.45 -10.56
C GLY A 19 26.29 6.47 -9.58
N LEU A 20 25.52 5.89 -8.66
CA LEU A 20 26.01 5.01 -7.60
C LEU A 20 26.49 3.64 -8.14
N ASN A 21 25.98 3.25 -9.29
CA ASN A 21 26.21 1.95 -9.93
C ASN A 21 27.13 2.07 -11.15
N SER A 22 28.01 3.07 -11.18
CA SER A 22 29.05 3.23 -12.21
C SER A 22 29.91 1.97 -12.39
N HIS A 23 30.09 1.17 -11.34
CA HIS A 23 30.83 -0.10 -11.36
C HIS A 23 30.07 -1.28 -12.00
N LEU A 24 28.77 -1.15 -12.29
CA LEU A 24 27.92 -2.19 -12.89
C LEU A 24 27.60 -1.91 -14.37
N GLN A 25 28.31 -0.99 -14.99
CA GLN A 25 28.18 -0.69 -16.43
C GLN A 25 28.80 -1.83 -17.25
N LEU A 26 28.05 -2.92 -17.41
CA LEU A 26 28.43 -4.05 -18.25
C LEU A 26 28.23 -3.67 -19.72
N GLY A 27 29.34 -3.37 -20.39
CA GLY A 27 29.39 -3.17 -21.85
C GLY A 27 29.44 -4.51 -22.59
N PHE A 28 29.01 -4.51 -23.86
CA PHE A 28 29.09 -5.68 -24.73
C PHE A 28 30.54 -6.20 -24.86
N GLU A 29 31.52 -5.30 -25.01
CA GLU A 29 32.95 -5.65 -24.98
C GLU A 29 33.43 -6.31 -23.68
N ASP A 30 32.85 -5.95 -22.53
CA ASP A 30 33.24 -6.52 -21.22
C ASP A 30 32.69 -7.95 -21.04
N VAL A 31 31.59 -8.28 -21.72
CA VAL A 31 30.98 -9.63 -21.71
C VAL A 31 31.66 -10.59 -22.68
N ILE A 32 32.14 -10.10 -23.82
CA ILE A 32 32.79 -10.93 -24.87
C ILE A 32 34.32 -11.01 -24.72
N ALA A 33 34.96 -9.99 -24.12
CA ALA A 33 36.40 -9.96 -23.84
C ALA A 33 37.32 -10.21 -25.07
N GLU A 34 36.87 -9.87 -26.28
CA GLU A 34 37.67 -10.03 -27.50
C GLU A 34 38.49 -8.76 -27.80
N PRO A 35 39.80 -8.88 -28.09
CA PRO A 35 40.65 -7.74 -28.45
C PRO A 35 40.33 -7.22 -29.87
N GLU A 36 40.40 -5.90 -30.02
CA GLU A 36 40.02 -5.09 -31.21
C GLU A 36 40.72 -5.44 -32.55
N LEU A 37 41.67 -6.38 -32.57
CA LEU A 37 42.57 -6.64 -33.70
C LEU A 37 42.21 -7.85 -34.58
N THR A 38 41.15 -8.61 -34.27
CA THR A 38 40.72 -9.80 -35.05
C THR A 38 39.30 -9.68 -35.62
N HIS A 39 38.88 -8.48 -36.01
CA HIS A 39 37.55 -8.23 -36.56
C HIS A 39 37.40 -8.77 -37.99
N SER A 40 36.97 -10.02 -38.13
CA SER A 40 36.85 -10.66 -39.46
C SER A 40 35.45 -10.67 -40.07
N PHE A 41 34.39 -10.11 -39.44
CA PHE A 41 33.08 -9.91 -40.08
C PHE A 41 32.26 -8.78 -39.44
N ASP A 42 32.37 -7.58 -40.00
CA ASP A 42 31.71 -6.32 -39.58
C ASP A 42 30.19 -6.44 -39.34
N LYS A 43 29.53 -7.28 -40.13
CA LYS A 43 28.08 -7.52 -40.04
C LYS A 43 27.66 -8.39 -38.85
N VAL A 44 28.52 -9.32 -38.42
CA VAL A 44 28.24 -10.20 -37.28
C VAL A 44 28.39 -9.42 -35.98
N TRP A 45 29.39 -8.54 -35.90
CA TRP A 45 29.60 -7.67 -34.74
C TRP A 45 28.42 -6.73 -34.48
N ILE A 46 27.96 -6.01 -35.53
CA ILE A 46 26.77 -5.14 -35.44
C ILE A 46 25.52 -5.91 -35.01
N CYS A 47 25.34 -7.13 -35.53
CA CYS A 47 24.18 -7.96 -35.21
C CYS A 47 24.22 -8.45 -33.77
N SER A 48 25.39 -8.90 -33.29
CA SER A 48 25.58 -9.34 -31.91
C SER A 48 25.38 -8.21 -30.91
N HIS A 49 25.90 -7.02 -31.20
CA HIS A 49 25.71 -5.84 -30.36
C HIS A 49 24.23 -5.43 -30.29
N ALA A 50 23.53 -5.41 -31.43
CA ALA A 50 22.09 -5.12 -31.49
C ALA A 50 21.24 -6.18 -30.76
N LEU A 51 21.60 -7.46 -30.92
CA LEU A 51 20.92 -8.58 -30.27
C LEU A 51 21.14 -8.55 -28.74
N PHE A 52 22.33 -8.17 -28.29
CA PHE A 52 22.64 -8.03 -26.86
C PHE A 52 21.79 -6.94 -26.20
N GLU A 53 21.74 -5.73 -26.78
CA GLU A 53 20.90 -4.64 -26.26
C GLU A 53 19.42 -5.00 -26.24
N LEU A 54 18.92 -5.65 -27.30
CA LEU A 54 17.55 -6.14 -27.36
C LEU A 54 17.28 -7.22 -26.30
N SER A 55 18.22 -8.16 -26.10
CA SER A 55 18.09 -9.24 -25.12
C SER A 55 17.98 -8.70 -23.70
N LYS A 56 18.79 -7.69 -23.34
CA LYS A 56 18.75 -7.03 -22.04
C LYS A 56 17.37 -6.43 -21.78
N TYR A 57 16.81 -5.70 -22.75
CA TYR A 57 15.48 -5.10 -22.63
C TYR A 57 14.37 -6.17 -22.49
N VAL A 58 14.40 -7.19 -23.34
CA VAL A 58 13.38 -8.24 -23.37
C VAL A 58 13.43 -9.10 -22.10
N ILE A 59 14.62 -9.44 -21.61
CA ILE A 59 14.79 -10.24 -20.39
C ILE A 59 14.20 -9.54 -19.17
N TYR A 60 14.43 -8.22 -19.00
CA TYR A 60 13.83 -7.49 -17.88
C TYR A 60 12.30 -7.51 -17.94
N LYS A 61 11.70 -7.36 -19.12
CA LYS A 61 10.24 -7.37 -19.27
C LYS A 61 9.64 -8.77 -19.09
N VAL A 62 10.27 -9.79 -19.65
CA VAL A 62 9.83 -11.17 -19.48
C VAL A 62 9.96 -11.61 -18.02
N LEU A 63 11.07 -11.30 -17.36
CA LEU A 63 11.28 -11.62 -15.94
C LEU A 63 10.22 -10.94 -15.07
N THR A 64 9.97 -9.64 -15.30
CA THR A 64 8.93 -8.89 -14.57
C THR A 64 7.55 -9.52 -14.79
N LEU A 65 7.20 -9.90 -16.01
CA LEU A 65 5.92 -10.50 -16.33
C LEU A 65 5.76 -11.88 -15.67
N VAL A 66 6.81 -12.72 -15.71
CA VAL A 66 6.83 -14.04 -15.07
C VAL A 66 6.69 -13.93 -13.56
N LEU A 67 7.24 -12.89 -12.92
CA LEU A 67 7.07 -12.66 -11.48
C LEU A 67 5.73 -12.00 -11.14
N ALA A 68 5.19 -11.15 -12.03
CA ALA A 68 3.92 -10.46 -11.81
C ALA A 68 2.73 -11.41 -11.82
N ILE A 69 2.72 -12.42 -12.70
CA ILE A 69 1.63 -13.41 -12.80
C ILE A 69 1.39 -14.17 -11.49
N PRO A 70 2.39 -14.85 -10.87
CA PRO A 70 2.17 -15.58 -9.62
C PRO A 70 1.80 -14.63 -8.48
N LEU A 71 2.40 -13.44 -8.43
CA LEU A 71 2.05 -12.44 -7.40
C LEU A 71 0.59 -11.99 -7.54
N ALA A 72 0.13 -11.73 -8.75
CA ALA A 72 -1.26 -11.36 -9.03
C ALA A 72 -2.23 -12.50 -8.64
N LEU A 73 -1.86 -13.76 -8.89
CA LEU A 73 -2.67 -14.91 -8.45
C LEU A 73 -2.77 -14.99 -6.93
N VAL A 74 -1.65 -14.82 -6.20
CA VAL A 74 -1.65 -14.84 -4.73
C VAL A 74 -2.54 -13.73 -4.17
N VAL A 75 -2.36 -12.49 -4.65
CA VAL A 75 -3.18 -11.35 -4.23
C VAL A 75 -4.66 -11.57 -4.58
N GLY A 76 -4.95 -12.13 -5.76
CA GLY A 76 -6.31 -12.46 -6.19
C GLY A 76 -6.99 -13.48 -5.27
N ILE A 77 -6.28 -14.54 -4.85
CA ILE A 77 -6.81 -15.54 -3.91
C ILE A 77 -7.06 -14.92 -2.53
N VAL A 78 -6.12 -14.10 -2.04
CA VAL A 78 -6.29 -13.37 -0.77
C VAL A 78 -7.51 -12.45 -0.85
N PHE A 79 -7.66 -11.69 -1.93
CA PHE A 79 -8.81 -10.82 -2.11
C PHE A 79 -10.13 -11.59 -2.20
N ALA A 80 -10.16 -12.73 -2.89
CA ALA A 80 -11.34 -13.57 -3.00
C ALA A 80 -11.76 -14.15 -1.64
N THR A 81 -10.80 -14.66 -0.86
CA THR A 81 -11.06 -15.19 0.49
C THR A 81 -11.52 -14.09 1.46
N LEU A 82 -10.89 -12.91 1.42
CA LEU A 82 -11.34 -11.74 2.20
C LEU A 82 -12.74 -11.29 1.80
N SER A 83 -13.06 -11.26 0.51
CA SER A 83 -14.40 -10.89 0.01
C SER A 83 -15.46 -11.90 0.46
N CYS A 84 -15.15 -13.20 0.40
CA CYS A 84 -16.00 -14.25 0.93
C CYS A 84 -16.23 -14.05 2.44
N LEU A 85 -15.16 -13.91 3.23
CA LEU A 85 -15.25 -13.65 4.66
C LEU A 85 -16.08 -12.40 4.97
N HIS A 86 -15.89 -11.33 4.19
CA HIS A 86 -16.61 -10.08 4.38
C HIS A 86 -18.13 -10.28 4.21
N ILE A 87 -18.56 -10.93 3.12
CA ILE A 87 -19.98 -11.14 2.84
C ILE A 87 -20.61 -12.11 3.86
N TRP A 88 -19.91 -13.19 4.20
CA TRP A 88 -20.47 -14.26 5.02
C TRP A 88 -20.31 -14.07 6.52
N VAL A 89 -19.30 -13.33 6.97
CA VAL A 89 -19.01 -13.15 8.41
C VAL A 89 -19.16 -11.69 8.80
N VAL A 90 -18.52 -10.75 8.09
CA VAL A 90 -18.52 -9.34 8.49
C VAL A 90 -19.90 -8.72 8.35
N VAL A 91 -20.60 -8.93 7.23
CA VAL A 91 -21.95 -8.38 7.02
C VAL A 91 -22.95 -8.86 8.09
N PRO A 92 -23.12 -10.17 8.36
CA PRO A 92 -24.03 -10.60 9.42
C PRO A 92 -23.56 -10.14 10.80
N PHE A 93 -22.26 -10.15 11.08
CA PHE A 93 -21.73 -9.65 12.34
C PHE A 93 -22.09 -8.17 12.56
N VAL A 94 -21.87 -7.32 11.57
CA VAL A 94 -22.24 -5.90 11.64
C VAL A 94 -23.74 -5.74 11.84
N LYS A 95 -24.58 -6.51 11.13
CA LYS A 95 -26.03 -6.48 11.33
C LYS A 95 -26.42 -6.90 12.74
N THR A 96 -25.83 -7.96 13.29
CA THR A 96 -26.07 -8.41 14.66
C THR A 96 -25.61 -7.36 15.68
N CYS A 97 -24.43 -6.77 15.51
CA CYS A 97 -23.97 -5.68 16.36
C CYS A 97 -24.97 -4.53 16.35
N LEU A 98 -25.39 -4.07 15.17
CA LEU A 98 -26.38 -2.99 15.04
C LEU A 98 -27.74 -3.32 15.69
N MET A 99 -28.15 -4.59 15.69
CA MET A 99 -29.36 -5.03 16.40
C MET A 99 -29.19 -5.06 17.92
N VAL A 100 -27.99 -5.35 18.42
CA VAL A 100 -27.68 -5.40 19.86
C VAL A 100 -27.38 -4.01 20.44
N LEU A 101 -26.82 -3.11 19.63
CA LEU A 101 -26.54 -1.72 20.00
C LEU A 101 -27.71 -0.99 20.70
N PRO A 102 -28.96 -0.99 20.20
CA PRO A 102 -30.07 -0.31 20.87
C PRO A 102 -30.41 -0.92 22.23
N SER A 103 -30.27 -2.24 22.40
CA SER A 103 -30.46 -2.90 23.70
C SER A 103 -29.37 -2.47 24.69
N VAL A 104 -28.11 -2.47 24.26
CA VAL A 104 -26.98 -2.01 25.09
C VAL A 104 -27.15 -0.53 25.45
N HIS A 105 -27.54 0.31 24.49
CA HIS A 105 -27.81 1.72 24.72
C HIS A 105 -28.94 1.93 25.73
N THR A 106 -29.99 1.12 25.67
CA THR A 106 -31.11 1.18 26.62
C THR A 106 -30.68 0.80 28.03
N VAL A 107 -29.91 -0.29 28.17
CA VAL A 107 -29.34 -0.72 29.46
C VAL A 107 -28.38 0.34 30.01
N TRP A 108 -27.53 0.90 29.15
CA TRP A 108 -26.59 1.96 29.52
C TRP A 108 -27.30 3.23 29.99
N LYS A 109 -28.37 3.64 29.28
CA LYS A 109 -29.21 4.77 29.67
C LYS A 109 -29.87 4.51 31.02
N SER A 110 -30.39 3.31 31.25
CA SER A 110 -30.99 2.93 32.53
C SER A 110 -29.96 2.94 33.68
N LEU A 111 -28.76 2.41 33.48
CA LEU A 111 -27.66 2.48 34.45
C LEU A 111 -27.29 3.92 34.76
N THR A 112 -27.18 4.76 33.75
CA THR A 112 -26.85 6.18 33.92
C THR A 112 -27.95 6.91 34.71
N ASP A 113 -29.22 6.61 34.43
CA ASP A 113 -30.34 7.21 35.16
C ASP A 113 -30.42 6.76 36.63
N VAL A 114 -30.12 5.50 36.92
CA VAL A 114 -30.20 4.94 38.28
C VAL A 114 -28.98 5.30 39.14
N PHE A 115 -27.79 5.42 38.55
CA PHE A 115 -26.56 5.66 39.31
C PHE A 115 -26.04 7.09 39.15
N VAL A 116 -25.88 7.53 37.91
CA VAL A 116 -25.19 8.78 37.60
C VAL A 116 -26.09 9.96 37.97
N VAL A 117 -27.36 9.97 37.57
CA VAL A 117 -28.29 11.07 37.87
C VAL A 117 -28.43 11.34 39.38
N PRO A 118 -28.76 10.37 40.25
CA PRO A 118 -28.89 10.65 41.68
C PRO A 118 -27.55 10.98 42.35
N PHE A 119 -26.44 10.39 41.89
CA PHE A 119 -25.11 10.73 42.41
C PHE A 119 -24.76 12.19 42.15
N PHE A 120 -24.92 12.65 40.91
CA PHE A 120 -24.67 14.05 40.56
C PHE A 120 -25.72 15.01 41.16
N HIS A 121 -26.97 14.58 41.33
CA HIS A 121 -27.98 15.37 42.05
C HIS A 121 -27.60 15.58 43.51
N SER A 122 -27.17 14.52 44.20
CA SER A 122 -26.72 14.61 45.59
C SER A 122 -25.46 15.47 45.75
N LEU A 123 -24.47 15.30 44.86
CA LEU A 123 -23.30 16.17 44.84
C LEU A 123 -23.68 17.64 44.59
N GLY A 124 -24.57 17.89 43.63
CA GLY A 124 -25.09 19.23 43.36
C GLY A 124 -25.78 19.86 44.56
N ARG A 125 -26.56 19.07 45.33
CA ARG A 125 -27.17 19.54 46.59
C ARG A 125 -26.15 19.83 47.69
N CYS A 126 -25.12 19.00 47.82
CA CYS A 126 -24.03 19.25 48.76
C CYS A 126 -23.31 20.58 48.44
N PHE A 127 -23.01 20.84 47.16
CA PHE A 127 -22.38 22.10 46.76
C PHE A 127 -23.32 23.30 46.83
N ALA A 128 -24.61 23.14 46.53
CA ALA A 128 -25.61 24.22 46.65
C ALA A 128 -25.90 24.60 48.11
N MET A 129 -25.72 23.67 49.07
CA MET A 129 -25.80 23.98 50.49
C MET A 129 -24.64 24.88 50.96
N VAL A 130 -23.49 24.85 50.27
CA VAL A 130 -22.38 25.80 50.45
C VAL A 130 -22.70 27.11 49.71
N ASN A 131 -23.88 27.68 49.95
CA ASN A 131 -24.22 29.02 49.46
C ASN A 131 -23.63 30.04 50.44
N ILE A 132 -22.44 30.56 50.12
CA ILE A 132 -21.76 31.61 50.87
C ILE A 132 -22.57 32.89 50.68
N ARG A 133 -23.41 33.25 51.67
CA ARG A 133 -24.00 34.60 51.73
C ARG A 133 -22.88 35.57 52.06
N LEU A 134 -22.35 36.23 51.03
CA LEU A 134 -21.56 37.45 51.21
C LEU A 134 -22.52 38.51 51.75
N ASP A 135 -22.43 38.76 53.06
CA ASP A 135 -23.06 39.91 53.70
C ASP A 135 -22.40 41.15 53.10
N GLN A 136 -23.16 41.91 52.31
CA GLN A 136 -22.66 43.13 51.70
C GLN A 136 -22.89 44.26 52.71
N GLU A 137 -21.77 44.70 53.29
CA GLU A 137 -21.62 45.83 54.19
C GLU A 137 -22.19 47.15 53.61
#